data_AF-A0A2N8P3W0-F1
#
_entry.id   AF-A0A2N8P3W0-F1
#
_cell.length_a   1.000
_cell.length_b   1.000
_cell.length_c   1.000
_cell.angle_alpha   90.00
_cell.angle_beta   90.00
_cell.angle_gamma   90.00
#
_symmetry.space_group_name_H-M   'P 1'
#
loop_
_entity.id
_entity.type
_entity.pdbx_description
1 polymer ?
#
loop_
_entity_poly.entity_id
_entity_poly.type
_entity_poly.pdbx_seq_one_letter_code
_entity_poly.pdbx_strand_id
1 'polypeptide(L)'
;MAAARTATAGMTGHGGHDGHGGHGAPAAFDEVYQGRRIVGKPATGEHAAHGGFSASIDGKELHLMQNADGTWISVVNHYETFATPLAVTRAAVDKLRGAVLVPIAT
;
A
#
# COMPACT_ATOMS: atom_id res chain seq x y z
N MET A 1 9.11 61.30 -9.31
CA MET A 1 7.92 60.62 -8.75
C MET A 1 7.81 59.26 -9.39
N ALA A 2 7.95 58.20 -8.60
CA ALA A 2 7.77 56.82 -9.03
C ALA A 2 6.28 56.46 -9.01
N ALA A 3 5.79 55.72 -10.01
CA ALA A 3 4.49 55.06 -9.94
C ALA A 3 4.59 53.68 -10.61
N ALA A 4 4.15 52.69 -9.85
CA ALA A 4 4.44 51.27 -9.99
C ALA A 4 3.66 50.60 -11.13
N ARG A 5 4.26 49.53 -11.66
CA ARG A 5 3.64 48.61 -12.61
C ARG A 5 2.95 47.52 -11.79
N THR A 6 1.62 47.48 -11.79
CA THR A 6 0.87 46.43 -11.10
C THR A 6 0.83 45.19 -12.00
N ALA A 7 1.53 44.14 -11.61
CA ALA A 7 1.37 42.82 -12.22
C ALA A 7 0.17 42.12 -11.58
N THR A 8 -0.88 41.82 -12.35
CA THR A 8 -1.96 40.92 -11.94
C THR A 8 -1.50 39.48 -12.21
N ALA A 9 -1.09 38.78 -11.17
CA ALA A 9 -0.87 37.34 -11.22
C ALA A 9 -2.22 36.64 -11.40
N GLY A 10 -2.37 35.88 -12.49
CA GLY A 10 -3.50 35.00 -12.72
C GLY A 10 -3.50 33.89 -11.68
N MET A 11 -4.47 33.90 -10.79
CA MET A 11 -4.76 32.81 -9.87
C MET A 11 -5.48 31.71 -10.66
N THR A 12 -4.73 30.82 -11.29
CA THR A 12 -5.28 29.55 -11.79
C THR A 12 -5.71 28.73 -10.57
N GLY A 13 -7.02 28.64 -10.36
CA GLY A 13 -7.61 27.79 -9.32
C GLY A 13 -7.17 26.35 -9.51
N HIS A 14 -6.44 25.82 -8.54
CA HIS A 14 -6.24 24.38 -8.43
C HIS A 14 -7.57 23.78 -7.97
N GLY A 15 -8.20 23.02 -8.89
CA GLY A 15 -9.39 22.23 -8.64
C GLY A 15 -9.16 21.38 -7.39
N GLY A 16 -9.90 21.69 -6.34
CA GLY A 16 -9.82 21.01 -5.07
C GLY A 16 -10.30 19.57 -5.24
N HIS A 17 -9.35 18.65 -5.05
CA HIS A 17 -9.49 17.37 -4.38
C HIS A 17 -10.90 16.76 -4.43
N ASP A 18 -11.11 15.87 -5.40
CA ASP A 18 -12.16 14.85 -5.34
C ASP A 18 -11.91 13.95 -4.12
N GLY A 19 -12.44 14.41 -2.99
CA GLY A 19 -12.35 13.75 -1.71
C GLY A 19 -13.14 12.45 -1.70
N HIS A 20 -12.45 11.39 -1.29
CA HIS A 20 -13.01 10.21 -0.65
C HIS A 20 -13.90 9.33 -1.54
N GLY A 21 -13.30 8.76 -2.59
CA GLY A 21 -13.70 7.44 -3.05
C GLY A 21 -13.52 6.47 -1.88
N GLY A 22 -14.63 6.09 -1.23
CA GLY A 22 -14.62 5.24 -0.05
C GLY A 22 -13.73 4.03 -0.27
N HIS A 23 -12.71 3.89 0.57
CA HIS A 23 -11.87 2.70 0.60
C HIS A 23 -12.74 1.54 1.10
N GLY A 24 -13.49 0.94 0.17
CA GLY A 24 -14.06 -0.37 0.40
C GLY A 24 -12.95 -1.31 0.86
N ALA A 25 -13.29 -2.23 1.76
CA ALA A 25 -12.33 -3.19 2.27
C ALA A 25 -11.55 -3.84 1.10
N PRO A 26 -10.22 -3.95 1.19
CA PRO A 26 -9.43 -4.49 0.09
C PRO A 26 -9.94 -5.89 -0.31
N ALA A 27 -10.00 -6.16 -1.61
CA ALA A 27 -10.45 -7.44 -2.12
C ALA A 27 -9.48 -8.57 -1.73
N ALA A 28 -10.03 -9.74 -1.40
CA ALA A 28 -9.24 -10.95 -1.24
C ALA A 28 -8.64 -11.38 -2.60
N PHE A 29 -7.51 -12.09 -2.56
CA PHE A 29 -6.84 -12.62 -3.74
C PHE A 29 -6.16 -13.96 -3.45
N ASP A 30 -6.03 -14.80 -4.48
CA ASP A 30 -5.25 -16.04 -4.49
C ASP A 30 -4.73 -16.24 -5.92
N GLU A 31 -3.44 -16.02 -6.13
CA GLU A 31 -2.82 -16.12 -7.46
C GLU A 31 -1.40 -16.66 -7.38
N VAL A 32 -0.85 -17.06 -8.53
CA VAL A 32 0.58 -17.37 -8.67
C VAL A 32 1.26 -16.22 -9.39
N TYR A 33 2.17 -15.53 -8.70
CA TYR A 33 2.96 -14.43 -9.24
C TYR A 33 4.44 -14.84 -9.27
N GLN A 34 5.06 -14.81 -10.44
CA GLN A 34 6.45 -15.25 -10.67
C GLN A 34 6.77 -16.64 -10.08
N GLY A 35 5.82 -17.58 -10.20
CA GLY A 35 5.98 -18.95 -9.71
C GLY A 35 5.76 -19.13 -8.20
N ARG A 36 5.37 -18.07 -7.47
CA ARG A 36 5.08 -18.12 -6.04
C ARG A 36 3.60 -17.90 -5.79
N ARG A 37 2.99 -18.72 -4.92
CA ARG A 37 1.56 -18.55 -4.58
C ARG A 37 1.43 -17.42 -3.58
N ILE A 38 0.61 -16.43 -3.90
CA ILE A 38 0.29 -15.33 -3.00
C ILE A 38 -1.19 -15.34 -2.67
N VAL A 39 -1.51 -15.21 -1.38
CA VAL A 39 -2.89 -15.23 -0.88
C VAL A 39 -3.10 -14.06 0.06
N GLY A 40 -4.16 -13.29 -0.15
CA GLY A 40 -4.54 -12.16 0.68
C GLY A 40 -6.02 -12.18 1.03
N LYS A 41 -6.34 -11.80 2.27
CA LYS A 41 -7.72 -11.74 2.77
C LYS A 41 -7.86 -10.68 3.87
N PRO A 42 -9.05 -10.08 4.03
CA PRO A 42 -9.35 -9.28 5.22
C PRO A 42 -9.00 -10.04 6.49
N ALA A 43 -8.27 -9.39 7.39
CA ALA A 43 -7.84 -9.95 8.66
C ALA A 43 -8.94 -9.79 9.72
N THR A 44 -9.08 -10.79 10.58
CA THR A 44 -9.94 -10.77 11.77
C THR A 44 -9.07 -10.93 13.01
N GLY A 45 -9.43 -10.30 14.13
CA GLY A 45 -8.70 -10.44 15.40
C GLY A 45 -7.45 -9.56 15.51
N GLU A 46 -6.38 -10.05 16.12
CA GLU A 46 -5.16 -9.29 16.45
C GLU A 46 -4.47 -8.69 15.20
N HIS A 47 -4.52 -9.40 14.07
CA HIS A 47 -4.05 -8.93 12.76
C HIS A 47 -4.85 -7.75 12.19
N ALA A 48 -6.00 -7.41 12.78
CA ALA A 48 -6.75 -6.22 12.42
C ALA A 48 -6.01 -4.93 12.83
N ALA A 49 -5.19 -4.98 13.88
CA ALA A 49 -4.44 -3.83 14.38
C ALA A 49 -3.38 -3.30 13.39
N HIS A 50 -3.00 -4.12 12.39
CA HIS A 50 -2.00 -3.77 11.36
C HIS A 50 -2.61 -3.39 10.00
N GLY A 51 -3.87 -2.92 9.99
CA GLY A 51 -4.55 -2.47 8.78
C GLY A 51 -5.60 -3.44 8.24
N GLY A 52 -6.05 -4.42 9.03
CA GLY A 52 -7.24 -5.20 8.67
C GLY A 52 -7.08 -6.13 7.46
N PHE A 53 -5.85 -6.41 7.02
CA PHE A 53 -5.60 -7.29 5.87
C PHE A 53 -4.37 -8.18 6.12
N SER A 54 -4.52 -9.47 5.82
CA SER A 54 -3.46 -10.47 5.95
C SER A 54 -3.04 -10.94 4.57
N ALA A 55 -1.74 -11.16 4.37
CA ALA A 55 -1.18 -11.70 3.14
C ALA A 55 -0.14 -12.78 3.44
N SER A 56 0.05 -13.69 2.49
CA SER A 56 1.07 -14.75 2.58
C SER A 56 1.71 -15.01 1.23
N ILE A 57 2.95 -15.50 1.27
CA ILE A 57 3.71 -15.97 0.11
C ILE A 57 4.13 -17.42 0.37
N ASP A 58 3.70 -18.33 -0.47
CA ASP A 58 3.88 -19.79 -0.34
C ASP A 58 3.43 -20.32 1.03
N GLY A 59 2.33 -19.76 1.54
CA GLY A 59 1.75 -20.10 2.84
C GLY A 59 2.44 -19.46 4.05
N LYS A 60 3.46 -18.64 3.85
CA LYS A 60 4.15 -17.92 4.93
C LYS A 60 3.66 -16.49 5.04
N GLU A 61 3.29 -16.08 6.25
CA GLU A 61 2.75 -14.74 6.49
C GLU A 61 3.74 -13.64 6.11
N LEU A 62 3.24 -12.66 5.37
CA LEU A 62 3.91 -11.41 5.08
C LEU A 62 3.28 -10.33 5.94
N HIS A 63 4.07 -9.76 6.85
CA HIS A 63 3.60 -8.66 7.69
C HIS A 63 3.38 -7.41 6.83
N LEU A 64 2.12 -6.97 6.75
CA LEU A 64 1.68 -5.77 6.06
C LEU A 64 1.29 -4.70 7.08
N MET A 65 1.45 -3.44 6.68
CA MET A 65 0.94 -2.30 7.42
C MET A 65 0.25 -1.35 6.45
N GLN A 66 -0.93 -0.87 6.84
CA GLN A 66 -1.61 0.21 6.13
C GLN A 66 -1.21 1.55 6.74
N ASN A 67 -0.79 2.49 5.90
CA ASN A 67 -0.54 3.87 6.27
C ASN A 67 -1.86 4.64 6.44
N ALA A 68 -1.79 5.78 7.12
CA ALA A 68 -2.95 6.65 7.34
C ALA A 68 -3.56 7.21 6.04
N ASP A 69 -2.77 7.30 4.96
CA ASP A 69 -3.22 7.71 3.62
C ASP A 69 -3.83 6.55 2.80
N GLY A 70 -3.95 5.36 3.40
CA GLY A 70 -4.52 4.17 2.78
C GLY A 70 -3.52 3.36 1.94
N THR A 71 -2.28 3.82 1.77
CA THR A 71 -1.22 3.05 1.10
C THR A 71 -0.70 1.92 1.99
N TRP A 72 0.04 0.99 1.38
CA TRP A 72 0.49 -0.23 2.02
C TRP A 72 2.00 -0.36 1.94
N ILE A 73 2.59 -0.88 3.02
CA ILE A 73 3.99 -1.27 3.11
C ILE A 73 4.06 -2.71 3.64
N SER A 74 5.20 -3.36 3.44
CA SER A 74 5.49 -4.67 4.05
C SER A 74 6.78 -4.61 4.85
N VAL A 75 7.04 -5.63 5.67
CA VAL A 75 8.35 -5.73 6.37
C VAL A 75 9.53 -5.77 5.39
N VAL A 76 9.35 -6.34 4.19
CA VAL A 76 10.42 -6.40 3.18
C VAL A 76 10.52 -5.09 2.38
N ASN A 77 9.42 -4.40 2.11
CA ASN A 77 9.38 -3.08 1.46
C ASN A 77 8.78 -2.05 2.42
N HIS A 78 9.53 -1.70 3.47
CA HIS A 78 8.98 -0.87 4.54
C HIS A 78 8.95 0.64 4.23
N TYR A 79 9.82 1.10 3.33
CA TYR A 79 9.97 2.52 2.98
C TYR A 79 9.45 2.86 1.58
N GLU A 80 8.75 1.93 0.93
CA GLU A 80 8.16 2.09 -0.39
C GLU A 80 6.67 1.79 -0.27
N THR A 81 5.82 2.72 -0.72
CA THR A 81 4.38 2.64 -0.55
C THR A 81 3.70 2.12 -1.82
N PHE A 82 2.66 1.32 -1.62
CA PHE A 82 1.88 0.72 -2.71
C PHE A 82 0.40 1.00 -2.53
N ALA A 83 -0.33 1.14 -3.63
CA ALA A 83 -1.74 1.49 -3.59
C ALA A 83 -2.65 0.38 -3.04
N THR A 84 -2.23 -0.89 -3.08
CA THR A 84 -3.08 -2.03 -2.70
C THR A 84 -2.29 -3.14 -1.99
N PRO A 85 -2.96 -4.00 -1.19
CA PRO A 85 -2.34 -5.19 -0.61
C PRO A 85 -1.75 -6.16 -1.66
N LEU A 86 -2.42 -6.31 -2.81
CA LEU A 86 -1.90 -7.13 -3.91
C LEU A 86 -0.59 -6.57 -4.46
N ALA A 87 -0.53 -5.25 -4.67
CA ALA A 87 0.67 -4.59 -5.21
C ALA A 87 1.87 -4.75 -4.26
N VAL A 88 1.70 -4.51 -2.96
CA VAL A 88 2.80 -4.70 -1.98
C VAL A 88 3.21 -6.17 -1.85
N THR A 89 2.27 -7.12 -2.01
CA THR A 89 2.58 -8.56 -1.96
C THR A 89 3.38 -9.02 -3.19
N ARG A 90 3.06 -8.50 -4.39
CA ARG A 90 3.87 -8.73 -5.60
C ARG A 90 5.25 -8.10 -5.49
N ALA A 91 5.33 -6.87 -4.98
CA ALA A 91 6.62 -6.20 -4.74
C ALA A 91 7.51 -6.96 -3.74
N ALA A 92 6.90 -7.59 -2.73
CA ALA A 92 7.62 -8.47 -1.81
C ALA A 92 8.19 -9.71 -2.52
N VAL A 93 7.43 -10.32 -3.44
CA VAL A 93 7.94 -11.43 -4.28
C VAL A 93 9.13 -10.95 -5.12
N ASP A 94 9.00 -9.80 -5.78
CA ASP A 94 10.06 -9.21 -6.61
C ASP A 94 11.33 -8.95 -5.78
N LYS A 95 11.18 -8.44 -4.56
CA LYS A 95 12.31 -8.15 -3.66
C LYS A 95 12.97 -9.40 -3.09
N LEU A 96 12.20 -10.46 -2.83
CA LEU A 96 12.71 -11.72 -2.31
C LEU A 96 13.55 -12.48 -3.35
N ARG A 97 13.32 -12.29 -4.66
CA ARG A 97 14.13 -12.90 -5.74
C ARG A 97 14.30 -14.42 -5.57
N GLY A 98 13.22 -15.10 -5.21
CA GLY A 98 13.21 -16.56 -4.95
C GLY A 98 13.62 -16.97 -3.53
N ALA A 99 14.06 -16.04 -2.68
CA ALA A 99 14.29 -16.33 -1.27
C ALA A 99 13.00 -16.69 -0.54
N VAL A 100 13.14 -17.62 0.40
CA VAL A 100 12.06 -18.11 1.24
C VAL A 100 11.78 -17.09 2.34
N LEU A 101 10.52 -16.65 2.46
CA LEU A 101 10.08 -15.80 3.56
C LEU A 101 10.20 -16.56 4.88
N VAL A 102 10.48 -15.87 5.98
CA VAL A 102 10.53 -16.45 7.32
C VAL A 102 9.51 -15.76 8.22
N PRO A 103 8.84 -16.50 9.14
CA PRO A 103 7.97 -15.88 10.12
C PRO A 103 8.73 -14.87 10.98
N ILE A 104 8.08 -13.76 11.32
CA ILE A 104 8.59 -12.85 12.34
C ILE A 104 8.25 -13.45 13.70
N ALA A 105 9.24 -13.54 14.60
CA ALA A 105 8.99 -14.00 15.95
C ALA A 105 8.10 -12.98 16.69
N THR A 106 7.06 -13.49 17.35
CA THR A 106 6.23 -12.73 18.28
C THR A 106 6.81 -12.83 19.69
#